data_AF-A0A2U3N9Z2-F1
#
_entry.id   AF-A0A2U3N9Z2-F1
#
_cell.length_a   1.000
_cell.length_b   1.000
_cell.length_c   1.000
_cell.angle_alpha   90.00
_cell.angle_beta   90.00
_cell.angle_gamma   90.00
#
_symmetry.space_group_name_H-M   'P 1'
#
loop_
_entity.id
_entity.type
_entity.pdbx_description
1 polymer ?
#
loop_
_entity_poly.entity_id
_entity_poly.type
_entity_poly.pdbx_seq_one_letter_code
_entity_poly.pdbx_strand_id
1 'polypeptide(L)'
;VKFHWKPRLGVHSLIWDECQKIAGRDPEHNRRDLWEAIESGRYPEWELGVQLVAEADEFTFGFDLLDATKIIPEEQVPVRPVGKRVLNRNPDNFFAETEQVAFHTANVVPGIDFTNGPLL
;
A
#
# COMPACT_ATOMS: atom_id res chain seq x y z
N VAL A 1 6.88 9.19 10.67
CA VAL A 1 6.00 7.99 10.60
C VAL A 1 6.22 7.28 9.27
N LYS A 2 6.13 5.94 9.21
CA LYS A 2 6.01 5.19 7.94
C LYS A 2 4.69 4.39 7.95
N PHE A 3 3.92 4.46 6.87
CA PHE A 3 2.63 3.77 6.72
C PHE A 3 2.80 2.41 6.04
N HIS A 4 2.01 1.42 6.47
CA HIS A 4 2.07 0.04 5.99
C HIS A 4 0.67 -0.50 5.71
N TRP A 5 0.51 -1.27 4.64
CA TRP A 5 -0.68 -2.08 4.38
C TRP A 5 -0.31 -3.56 4.42
N LYS A 6 -0.82 -4.30 5.42
CA LYS A 6 -0.55 -5.73 5.57
C LYS A 6 -1.76 -6.53 5.05
N PRO A 7 -1.67 -7.27 3.93
CA PRO A 7 -2.80 -8.04 3.40
C PRO A 7 -3.19 -9.18 4.35
N ARG A 8 -4.48 -9.35 4.62
CA ARG A 8 -4.98 -10.46 5.44
C ARG A 8 -4.90 -11.82 4.73
N LEU A 9 -4.90 -11.83 3.40
CA LEU A 9 -4.73 -13.04 2.58
C LEU A 9 -3.28 -13.56 2.54
N GLY A 10 -2.34 -12.80 3.08
CA GLY A 10 -0.90 -13.09 2.99
C GLY A 10 -0.24 -12.47 1.75
N VAL A 11 1.06 -12.72 1.62
CA VAL A 11 1.89 -12.22 0.51
C VAL A 11 2.27 -13.41 -0.35
N HIS A 12 1.79 -13.39 -1.61
CA HIS A 12 2.00 -14.45 -2.59
C HIS A 12 2.45 -13.82 -3.90
N SER A 13 3.27 -14.56 -4.65
CA SER A 13 3.84 -14.08 -5.90
C SER A 13 3.83 -15.18 -6.96
N LEU A 14 3.71 -14.77 -8.22
CA LEU A 14 3.97 -15.63 -9.37
C LEU A 14 5.47 -15.84 -9.55
N ILE A 15 5.84 -16.95 -10.18
CA ILE A 15 7.19 -17.13 -10.72
C ILE A 15 7.29 -16.52 -12.12
N TRP A 16 8.51 -16.22 -12.56
CA TRP A 16 8.74 -15.47 -13.79
C TRP A 16 8.14 -16.10 -15.06
N ASP A 17 8.34 -17.41 -15.25
CA ASP A 17 7.81 -18.15 -16.40
C ASP A 17 6.26 -18.11 -16.46
N GLU A 18 5.61 -18.21 -15.30
CA GLU A 18 4.15 -18.10 -15.19
C GLU A 18 3.67 -16.68 -15.48
N CYS A 19 4.34 -15.67 -14.92
CA CYS A 19 4.03 -14.26 -15.14
C CYS A 19 4.07 -13.90 -16.63
N GLN A 20 5.10 -14.35 -17.37
CA GLN A 20 5.19 -14.12 -18.81
C GLN A 20 4.03 -14.76 -19.59
N LYS A 21 3.65 -15.99 -19.23
CA LYS A 21 2.54 -16.69 -19.89
C LYS A 21 1.21 -16.01 -19.60
N ILE A 22 0.97 -15.58 -18.37
CA ILE A 22 -0.25 -14.87 -17.98
C ILE A 22 -0.32 -13.53 -18.72
N ALA A 23 0.75 -12.74 -18.74
CA ALA A 23 0.76 -11.44 -19.40
C ALA A 23 0.37 -11.51 -20.90
N GLY A 24 0.70 -12.61 -21.59
CA GLY A 24 0.29 -12.84 -22.97
C GLY A 24 -1.12 -13.44 -23.14
N ARG A 25 -1.58 -14.27 -22.19
CA ARG A 25 -2.86 -15.00 -22.29
C ARG A 25 -4.04 -14.25 -21.68
N ASP A 26 -3.81 -13.54 -20.58
CA ASP A 26 -4.77 -12.73 -19.86
C ASP A 26 -4.09 -11.47 -19.31
N PRO A 27 -3.91 -10.42 -20.13
CA PRO A 27 -3.31 -9.17 -19.68
C PRO A 27 -4.15 -8.47 -18.60
N GLU A 28 -5.40 -8.89 -18.41
CA GLU A 28 -6.35 -8.36 -17.44
C GLU A 28 -6.37 -9.13 -16.12
N HIS A 29 -5.46 -10.11 -15.94
CA HIS A 29 -5.48 -11.07 -14.82
C HIS A 29 -5.73 -10.43 -13.45
N ASN A 30 -4.95 -9.43 -13.07
CA ASN A 30 -5.08 -8.77 -11.77
C ASN A 30 -6.35 -7.91 -11.65
N ARG A 31 -6.81 -7.30 -12.76
CA ARG A 31 -8.06 -6.52 -12.80
C ARG A 31 -9.26 -7.45 -12.61
N ARG A 32 -9.27 -8.56 -13.35
CA ARG A 32 -10.30 -9.60 -13.28
C ARG A 32 -10.35 -10.24 -11.90
N ASP A 33 -9.20 -10.64 -11.34
CA ASP A 33 -9.12 -11.27 -10.02
C ASP A 33 -9.76 -10.39 -8.93
N LEU A 34 -9.39 -9.10 -8.87
CA LEU A 34 -9.96 -8.16 -7.91
C LEU A 34 -11.48 -7.98 -8.11
N TRP A 35 -11.90 -7.81 -9.36
CA TRP A 35 -13.30 -7.57 -9.69
C TRP A 35 -14.18 -8.77 -9.30
N GLU A 36 -13.78 -9.97 -9.70
CA GLU A 36 -14.49 -11.23 -9.41
C GLU A 36 -14.43 -11.58 -7.92
N ALA A 37 -13.34 -11.26 -7.21
CA ALA A 37 -13.24 -11.43 -5.76
C ALA A 37 -14.33 -10.59 -5.05
N ILE A 38 -14.51 -9.34 -5.47
CA ILE A 38 -15.54 -8.46 -4.90
C ILE A 38 -16.95 -8.94 -5.27
N GLU A 39 -17.22 -9.30 -6.53
CA GLU A 39 -18.53 -9.81 -6.96
C GLU A 39 -18.93 -11.11 -6.26
N SER A 40 -17.95 -11.98 -5.99
CA SER A 40 -18.17 -13.24 -5.26
C SER A 40 -18.24 -13.08 -3.73
N GLY A 41 -18.21 -11.85 -3.20
CA GLY A 41 -18.25 -11.58 -1.77
C GLY A 41 -16.96 -11.93 -1.01
N ARG A 42 -15.88 -12.27 -1.73
CA ARG A 42 -14.55 -12.55 -1.18
C ARG A 42 -13.75 -11.25 -1.08
N TYR A 43 -14.23 -10.34 -0.24
CA TYR A 43 -13.67 -8.99 -0.13
C TYR A 43 -12.21 -9.02 0.32
N PRO A 44 -11.28 -8.41 -0.44
CA PRO A 44 -9.90 -8.33 0.00
C PRO A 44 -9.77 -7.32 1.14
N GLU A 45 -9.00 -7.71 2.16
CA GLU A 45 -8.81 -6.94 3.39
C GLU A 45 -7.32 -6.66 3.67
N TRP A 46 -7.04 -5.45 4.15
CA TRP A 46 -5.72 -5.04 4.62
C TRP A 46 -5.80 -4.39 6.00
N GLU A 47 -4.81 -4.65 6.83
CA GLU A 47 -4.60 -3.94 8.09
C GLU A 47 -3.69 -2.73 7.84
N LEU A 48 -4.13 -1.55 8.28
CA LEU A 48 -3.32 -0.33 8.28
C LEU A 48 -2.38 -0.38 9.47
N GLY A 49 -1.08 -0.24 9.23
CA GLY A 49 -0.06 -0.19 10.25
C GLY A 49 0.81 1.06 10.15
N VAL A 50 1.43 1.44 11.28
CA VAL A 50 2.36 2.57 11.35
C VAL A 50 3.64 2.20 12.10
N GLN A 51 4.78 2.64 11.59
CA GLN A 51 6.01 2.75 12.37
C GLN A 51 6.13 4.17 12.93
N LEU A 52 6.32 4.27 14.24
CA LEU A 52 6.41 5.53 14.98
C LEU A 52 7.83 5.67 15.54
N VAL A 53 8.49 6.74 15.13
CA VAL A 53 9.79 7.18 15.64
C VAL A 53 9.58 8.55 16.27
N ALA A 54 10.08 8.75 17.48
CA ALA A 54 10.03 10.05 18.13
C ALA A 54 10.97 11.02 17.42
N GLU A 55 10.63 12.30 17.36
CA GLU A 55 11.46 13.32 16.71
C GLU A 55 12.88 13.36 17.28
N ALA A 56 13.04 13.19 18.60
CA ALA A 56 14.34 13.14 19.26
C ALA A 56 15.24 11.97 18.80
N ASP A 57 14.65 10.93 18.21
CA ASP A 57 15.37 9.73 17.77
C ASP A 57 15.72 9.77 16.28
N GLU A 58 15.43 10.86 15.55
CA GLU A 58 15.64 10.97 14.10
C GLU A 58 17.03 10.54 13.64
N PHE A 59 18.07 10.93 14.39
CA PHE A 59 19.48 10.68 14.05
C PHE A 59 20.08 9.46 14.75
N THR A 60 19.27 8.65 15.45
CA THR A 60 19.78 7.46 16.16
C THR A 60 20.00 6.25 15.25
N PHE A 61 19.50 6.30 14.02
CA PHE A 61 19.59 5.23 13.05
C PHE A 61 20.90 5.31 12.25
N GLY A 62 21.39 4.16 11.80
CA GLY A 62 22.57 4.10 10.91
C GLY A 62 22.32 4.59 9.48
N PHE A 63 21.15 5.19 9.23
CA PHE A 63 20.71 5.72 7.94
C PHE A 63 19.77 6.90 8.18
N ASP A 64 19.61 7.75 7.18
CA ASP A 64 18.69 8.88 7.22
C ASP A 64 17.24 8.39 7.06
N LEU A 65 16.35 8.73 8.00
CA LEU A 65 14.93 8.37 7.95
C LEU A 65 14.18 9.02 6.77
N LEU A 66 14.72 10.13 6.26
CA LEU A 66 14.21 10.91 5.13
C LEU A 66 14.65 10.35 3.77
N ASP A 67 15.62 9.43 3.74
CA ASP A 67 16.06 8.74 2.53
C ASP A 67 15.04 7.65 2.11
N ALA A 68 14.33 7.91 1.02
CA ALA A 68 13.32 6.99 0.49
C ALA A 68 13.88 5.66 -0.06
N THR A 69 15.20 5.53 -0.20
CA THR A 69 15.85 4.27 -0.58
C THR A 69 16.07 3.33 0.61
N LYS A 70 15.74 3.76 1.83
CA LYS A 70 15.91 2.99 3.07
C LYS A 70 14.56 2.61 3.67
N ILE A 71 14.53 1.41 4.24
CA ILE A 71 13.42 0.96 5.10
C ILE A 71 13.84 1.12 6.56
N ILE A 72 12.86 1.30 7.44
CA ILE A 72 13.07 1.12 8.88
C ILE A 72 12.85 -0.37 9.17
N PRO A 73 13.87 -1.14 9.59
CA PRO A 73 13.70 -2.56 9.89
C PRO A 73 12.61 -2.76 10.96
N GLU A 74 11.71 -3.71 10.74
CA GLU A 74 10.59 -3.97 11.66
C GLU A 74 11.07 -4.49 13.03
N GLU A 75 12.28 -5.05 13.09
CA GLU A 75 12.94 -5.50 14.33
C GLU A 75 13.41 -4.32 15.20
N GLN A 76 13.66 -3.15 14.59
CA GLN A 76 14.05 -1.93 15.31
C GLN A 76 12.82 -1.12 15.70
N VAL A 77 11.88 -0.96 14.77
CA VAL A 77 10.62 -0.26 15.00
C VAL A 77 9.46 -1.13 14.51
N PRO A 78 8.72 -1.80 15.40
CA PRO A 78 7.64 -2.68 14.97
C PRO A 78 6.49 -1.90 14.35
N VAL A 79 5.85 -2.50 13.35
CA VAL A 79 4.62 -1.97 12.74
C VAL A 79 3.46 -2.13 13.72
N ARG A 80 2.81 -1.04 14.10
CA ARG A 80 1.66 -1.03 15.01
C ARG A 80 0.35 -0.97 14.19
N PRO A 81 -0.55 -1.96 14.31
CA PRO A 81 -1.83 -1.90 13.61
C PRO A 81 -2.74 -0.82 14.20
N VAL A 82 -3.38 -0.04 13.34
CA VAL A 82 -4.22 1.11 13.73
C VAL A 82 -5.57 1.14 13.01
N GLY A 83 -5.82 0.24 12.07
CA GLY A 83 -7.11 0.17 11.38
C GLY A 83 -7.19 -0.95 10.35
N LYS A 84 -8.33 -1.04 9.66
CA LYS A 84 -8.59 -2.03 8.62
C LYS A 84 -9.28 -1.39 7.42
N ARG A 85 -8.89 -1.81 6.22
CA ARG A 85 -9.55 -1.47 4.95
C ARG A 85 -10.09 -2.74 4.30
N VAL A 86 -11.33 -2.66 3.84
CA VAL A 86 -12.00 -3.72 3.08
C VAL A 86 -12.50 -3.10 1.78
N LEU A 87 -12.17 -3.69 0.63
CA LEU A 87 -12.75 -3.30 -0.65
C LEU A 87 -13.93 -4.22 -0.93
N ASN A 88 -15.14 -3.66 -0.97
CA ASN A 88 -16.39 -4.44 -1.01
C ASN A 88 -17.35 -4.04 -2.13
N ARG A 89 -16.94 -3.15 -3.02
CA ARG A 89 -17.74 -2.69 -4.15
C ARG A 89 -16.85 -2.33 -5.34
N ASN A 90 -17.25 -2.80 -6.53
CA ASN A 90 -16.65 -2.41 -7.80
C ASN A 90 -17.25 -1.08 -8.29
N PRO A 91 -16.52 -0.31 -9.11
CA PRO A 91 -17.07 0.89 -9.74
C PRO A 91 -18.23 0.53 -10.67
N ASP A 92 -19.21 1.42 -10.79
CA ASP A 92 -20.31 1.28 -11.74
C ASP A 92 -19.83 1.68 -13.15
N ASN A 93 -18.91 2.64 -13.24
CA ASN A 93 -18.27 3.08 -14.48
C ASN A 93 -16.76 3.25 -14.31
N PHE A 94 -15.99 2.40 -14.98
CA PHE A 94 -14.53 2.41 -14.89
C PHE A 94 -13.91 3.76 -15.23
N PHE A 95 -14.37 4.42 -16.31
CA PHE A 95 -13.77 5.68 -16.74
C PHE A 95 -14.05 6.81 -15.75
N ALA A 96 -15.31 6.98 -15.36
CA ALA A 96 -15.74 8.06 -14.47
C ALA A 96 -15.17 7.92 -13.05
N GLU A 97 -14.87 6.69 -12.60
CA GLU A 97 -14.45 6.44 -11.21
C GLU A 97 -12.99 6.03 -11.09
N THR A 98 -12.50 5.09 -11.91
CA THR A 98 -11.11 4.59 -11.83
C THR A 98 -10.17 5.43 -12.68
N GLU A 99 -10.54 5.79 -13.90
CA GLU A 99 -9.65 6.54 -14.80
C GLU A 99 -9.56 8.04 -14.42
N GLN A 100 -10.65 8.62 -13.91
CA GLN A 100 -10.71 10.03 -13.52
C GLN A 100 -10.29 10.33 -12.07
N VAL A 101 -9.96 9.31 -11.28
CA VAL A 101 -9.54 9.53 -9.89
C VAL A 101 -8.23 10.32 -9.84
N ALA A 102 -8.16 11.32 -8.95
CA ALA A 102 -6.96 12.12 -8.73
C ALA A 102 -6.43 11.91 -7.30
N PHE A 103 -5.24 11.32 -7.20
CA PHE A 103 -4.50 11.20 -5.94
C PHE A 103 -3.31 12.17 -5.93
N HIS A 104 -3.03 12.76 -4.77
CA HIS A 104 -1.87 13.62 -4.59
C HIS A 104 -1.38 13.52 -3.14
N THR A 105 -0.06 13.42 -2.95
CA THR A 105 0.58 13.42 -1.63
C THR A 105 0.29 14.68 -0.79
N ALA A 106 0.05 15.84 -1.43
CA ALA A 106 -0.29 17.09 -0.77
C ALA A 106 -1.70 17.10 -0.15
N ASN A 107 -2.55 16.12 -0.49
CA ASN A 107 -3.90 15.99 0.05
C ASN A 107 -3.84 15.35 1.46
N VAL A 108 -3.37 16.12 2.44
CA VAL A 108 -3.32 15.72 3.86
C VAL A 108 -4.46 16.35 4.67
N VAL A 109 -4.72 15.78 5.84
CA VAL A 109 -5.72 16.25 6.81
C VAL A 109 -5.05 16.71 8.10
N PRO A 110 -5.67 17.60 8.91
CA PRO A 110 -5.11 18.01 10.19
C PRO A 110 -4.70 16.82 11.06
N GLY A 111 -3.46 16.85 11.56
CA GLY A 111 -2.85 15.75 12.31
C GLY A 111 -1.82 14.93 11.51
N ILE A 112 -1.66 15.19 10.21
CA ILE A 112 -0.61 14.63 9.36
C ILE A 112 0.12 15.79 8.68
N ASP A 113 1.46 15.75 8.70
CA ASP A 113 2.32 16.75 8.07
C ASP A 113 3.51 16.09 7.35
N PHE A 114 4.24 16.88 6.56
CA PHE A 114 5.35 16.43 5.73
C PHE A 114 6.69 16.43 6.47
N THR A 115 7.63 15.68 5.93
CA THR A 115 9.04 15.70 6.33
C THR A 115 9.90 16.27 5.20
N ASN A 116 11.14 16.65 5.49
CA ASN A 116 12.08 17.19 4.49
C ASN A 116 12.69 16.15 3.54
N GLY A 117 11.98 15.05 3.29
CA GLY A 117 12.44 14.00 2.37
C GLY A 117 12.49 14.55 0.95
N PRO A 118 13.65 14.54 0.27
CA PRO A 118 13.82 15.25 -1.01
C PRO A 118 13.03 14.64 -2.18
N LEU A 119 12.45 13.45 -1.99
CA LEU A 119 11.60 12.78 -2.97
C LEU A 119 10.10 13.05 -2.75
N LEU A 120 9.71 13.41 -1.52
CA LEU A 120 8.32 13.66 -1.14
C LEU A 120 7.87 15.04 -1.62
#